data_AF-A0A529FBZ5-F1
#
_entry.id   AF-A0A529FBZ5-F1
#
_cell.length_a   1.000
_cell.length_b   1.000
_cell.length_c   1.000
_cell.angle_alpha   90.00
_cell.angle_beta   90.00
_cell.angle_gamma   90.00
#
_symmetry.space_group_name_H-M   'P 1'
#
loop_
_entity.id
_entity.type
_entity.pdbx_description
1 polymer ?
#
loop_
_entity_poly.entity_id
_entity_poly.type
_entity_poly.pdbx_seq_one_letter_code
_entity_poly.pdbx_strand_id
1 'polypeptide(L)'
;REVEEIRARPEDRLRFEKTGSGLAACQQGSQFVFMKRNMPAMLASAATAFHCKDWLYFKLTGERATDPSEGTFTFGDFRTRDYSDDVLDVLGVADLRHLLPPIVDGTRQSAALS
;
A
#
# COMPACT_ATOMS: atom_id res chain seq x y z
N ARG A 1 -5.20 17.75 1.60
CA ARG A 1 -4.71 18.47 2.81
C ARG A 1 -3.75 17.58 3.59
N GLU A 2 -4.14 16.32 3.78
CA GLU A 2 -3.45 15.20 4.41
C GLU A 2 -2.03 14.99 3.89
N VAL A 3 -1.80 15.04 2.58
CA VAL A 3 -0.47 14.87 1.99
C VAL A 3 0.49 15.96 2.44
N GLU A 4 0.07 17.22 2.41
CA GLU A 4 0.89 18.35 2.86
C GLU A 4 1.11 18.30 4.38
N GLU A 5 0.09 17.92 5.16
CA GLU A 5 0.24 17.67 6.60
C GLU A 5 1.30 16.61 6.88
N ILE A 6 1.30 15.51 6.11
CA ILE A 6 2.26 14.42 6.27
C ILE A 6 3.67 14.87 5.88
N ARG A 7 3.82 15.50 4.72
CA ARG A 7 5.12 15.97 4.19
C ARG A 7 5.78 17.04 5.07
N ALA A 8 5.00 17.79 5.85
CA ALA A 8 5.51 18.78 6.79
C ALA A 8 6.10 18.15 8.07
N ARG A 9 5.85 16.86 8.33
CA ARG A 9 6.34 16.18 9.53
C ARG A 9 7.79 15.68 9.35
N PRO A 10 8.65 15.78 10.37
CA PRO A 10 10.02 15.28 10.30
C PRO A 10 10.11 13.79 9.95
N GLU A 11 9.12 13.00 10.38
CA GLU A 11 9.09 11.55 10.16
C GLU A 11 8.82 11.18 8.69
N ASP A 12 8.33 12.10 7.84
CA ASP A 12 8.15 11.83 6.41
C ASP A 12 9.48 11.55 5.70
N ARG A 13 10.60 12.05 6.24
CA ARG A 13 11.94 11.73 5.72
C ARG A 13 12.21 10.22 5.74
N LEU A 14 11.85 9.55 6.84
CA LEU A 14 12.01 8.10 6.96
C LEU A 14 11.21 7.35 5.90
N ARG A 15 9.96 7.77 5.69
CA ARG A 15 9.12 7.20 4.62
C ARG A 15 9.75 7.41 3.26
N PHE A 16 10.17 8.63 2.94
CA PHE A 16 10.80 8.97 1.67
C PHE A 16 12.07 8.15 1.41
N GLU A 17 12.93 7.98 2.41
CA GLU A 17 14.17 7.20 2.32
C GLU A 17 13.93 5.70 2.05
N LYS A 18 12.79 5.17 2.52
CA LYS A 18 12.38 3.78 2.32
C LYS A 18 11.61 3.54 1.02
N THR A 19 10.64 4.39 0.70
CA THR A 19 9.81 4.22 -0.52
C THR A 19 10.48 4.76 -1.78
N GLY A 20 11.47 5.66 -1.63
CA GLY A 20 12.10 6.36 -2.75
C GLY A 20 11.16 7.31 -3.50
N SER A 21 9.98 7.61 -2.93
CA SER A 21 8.92 8.38 -3.59
C SER A 21 8.42 9.54 -2.72
N GLY A 22 8.20 10.70 -3.34
CA GLY A 22 7.47 11.80 -2.71
C GLY A 22 6.00 11.43 -2.52
N LEU A 23 5.42 11.74 -1.35
CA LEU A 23 4.01 11.46 -1.09
C LEU A 23 3.12 12.33 -1.99
N ALA A 24 2.18 11.72 -2.68
CA ALA A 24 1.22 12.36 -3.56
C ALA A 24 -0.21 11.88 -3.29
N ALA A 25 -1.20 12.74 -3.59
CA ALA A 25 -2.61 12.45 -3.34
C ALA A 25 -3.17 11.31 -4.21
N CYS A 26 -2.50 10.98 -5.31
CA CYS A 26 -2.87 9.87 -6.19
C CYS A 26 -2.39 8.50 -5.69
N GLN A 27 -1.49 8.45 -4.71
CA GLN A 27 -0.96 7.19 -4.19
C GLN A 27 -1.93 6.54 -3.20
N GLN A 28 -1.99 5.21 -3.20
CA GLN A 28 -2.91 4.48 -2.34
C GLN A 28 -2.66 4.75 -0.83
N GLY A 29 -1.42 5.06 -0.43
CA GLY A 29 -1.08 5.40 0.95
C GLY A 29 -1.76 6.68 1.45
N SER A 30 -1.82 7.73 0.62
CA SER A 30 -2.54 8.96 1.00
C SER A 30 -4.07 8.78 0.93
N GLN A 31 -4.55 7.94 0.00
CA GLN A 31 -5.96 7.54 -0.07
C GLN A 31 -6.38 6.78 1.19
N PHE A 32 -5.54 5.88 1.71
CA PHE A 32 -5.78 5.19 2.99
C PHE A 32 -5.93 6.17 4.15
N VAL A 33 -5.05 7.17 4.26
CA VAL A 33 -5.14 8.21 5.29
C VAL A 33 -6.47 8.96 5.20
N PHE A 34 -6.85 9.35 3.98
CA PHE A 34 -8.13 10.01 3.75
C PHE A 34 -9.32 9.11 4.11
N MET A 35 -9.34 7.86 3.65
CA MET A 35 -10.42 6.92 3.91
C MET A 35 -10.52 6.54 5.39
N LYS A 36 -9.39 6.43 6.11
CA LYS A 36 -9.39 6.18 7.55
C LYS A 36 -10.12 7.28 8.32
N ARG A 37 -9.97 8.54 7.89
CA ARG A 37 -10.66 9.70 8.49
C ARG A 37 -12.13 9.80 8.09
N ASN A 38 -12.45 9.53 6.82
CA ASN A 38 -13.76 9.89 6.25
C ASN A 38 -14.69 8.71 5.99
N MET A 39 -14.14 7.50 5.85
CA MET A 39 -14.86 6.29 5.45
C MET A 39 -14.42 5.05 6.27
N PRO A 40 -14.27 5.14 7.61
CA PRO A 40 -13.71 4.04 8.41
C PRO A 40 -14.56 2.75 8.35
N ALA A 41 -15.88 2.87 8.25
CA ALA A 41 -16.78 1.72 8.13
C ALA A 41 -16.54 0.93 6.82
N MET A 42 -16.14 1.61 5.74
CA MET A 42 -15.80 0.96 4.47
C MET A 42 -14.49 0.19 4.58
N LEU A 43 -13.49 0.74 5.27
CA LEU A 43 -12.23 0.03 5.51
C LEU A 43 -12.44 -1.16 6.44
N ALA A 44 -13.31 -1.03 7.46
CA ALA A 44 -13.62 -2.11 8.39
C ALA A 44 -14.37 -3.29 7.73
N SER A 45 -15.11 -3.06 6.64
CA SER A 45 -15.79 -4.12 5.88
C SER A 45 -14.96 -4.68 4.72
N ALA A 46 -13.85 -4.03 4.37
CA ALA A 46 -13.00 -4.46 3.28
C ALA A 46 -12.22 -5.72 3.67
N ALA A 47 -12.08 -6.64 2.72
CA ALA A 47 -11.23 -7.82 2.88
C ALA A 47 -9.81 -7.59 2.34
N THR A 48 -9.65 -6.72 1.33
CA THR A 48 -8.38 -6.47 0.66
C THR A 48 -8.42 -5.12 -0.06
N ALA A 49 -7.32 -4.39 -0.03
CA ALA A 49 -7.11 -3.16 -0.79
C ALA A 49 -6.20 -3.43 -1.98
N PHE A 50 -6.79 -3.46 -3.17
CA PHE A 50 -6.10 -3.77 -4.42
C PHE A 50 -5.74 -2.50 -5.19
N HIS A 51 -4.61 -2.54 -5.90
CA HIS A 51 -4.48 -1.72 -7.11
C HIS A 51 -5.34 -2.33 -8.24
N CYS A 52 -5.64 -1.55 -9.28
CA CYS A 52 -6.52 -2.01 -10.36
C CYS A 52 -6.05 -3.33 -11.00
N LYS A 53 -4.74 -3.49 -11.18
CA LYS A 53 -4.13 -4.72 -11.70
C LYS A 53 -4.25 -5.91 -10.76
N ASP A 54 -4.21 -5.68 -9.44
CA ASP A 54 -4.34 -6.74 -8.43
C ASP A 54 -5.76 -7.30 -8.42
N TRP A 55 -6.76 -6.44 -8.59
CA TRP A 55 -8.15 -6.87 -8.70
C TRP A 55 -8.34 -7.76 -9.94
N LEU A 56 -7.78 -7.36 -11.09
CA LEU A 56 -7.81 -8.20 -12.30
C LEU A 56 -7.12 -9.55 -12.06
N TYR A 57 -5.95 -9.55 -11.44
CA TYR A 57 -5.22 -10.77 -11.10
C TYR A 57 -6.06 -11.70 -10.20
N PHE A 58 -6.65 -11.16 -9.14
CA PHE A 58 -7.55 -11.90 -8.25
C PHE A 58 -8.77 -12.45 -8.98
N LYS A 59 -9.39 -11.67 -9.87
CA LYS A 59 -10.55 -12.11 -10.64
C LYS A 59 -10.23 -13.23 -11.63
N LEU A 60 -9.00 -13.30 -12.13
CA LEU A 60 -8.56 -14.28 -13.11
C LEU A 60 -7.93 -15.53 -12.49
N THR A 61 -7.39 -15.44 -11.28
CA THR A 61 -6.58 -16.50 -10.66
C THR A 61 -7.12 -16.96 -9.31
N GLY A 62 -7.99 -16.18 -8.67
CA GLY A 62 -8.42 -16.39 -7.28
C GLY A 62 -7.39 -15.95 -6.22
N GLU A 63 -6.18 -15.58 -6.63
CA GLU A 63 -5.09 -15.24 -5.72
C GLU A 63 -5.07 -13.76 -5.35
N ARG A 64 -4.89 -13.48 -4.05
CA ARG A 64 -4.69 -12.12 -3.55
C ARG A 64 -3.20 -11.82 -3.54
N ALA A 65 -2.74 -11.00 -4.47
CA ALA A 65 -1.34 -10.63 -4.57
C ALA A 65 -1.20 -9.20 -5.06
N THR A 66 -0.08 -8.57 -4.74
CA THR A 66 0.40 -7.37 -5.43
C THR A 66 1.85 -7.54 -5.84
N ASP A 67 2.32 -6.70 -6.76
CA ASP A 67 3.70 -6.72 -7.22
C ASP A 67 4.59 -5.82 -6.35
N PRO A 68 5.92 -6.04 -6.35
CA PRO A 68 6.84 -5.24 -5.57
C PRO A 68 6.82 -3.74 -5.91
N SER A 69 6.56 -3.37 -7.16
CA SER A 69 6.62 -1.98 -7.61
C SER A 69 5.53 -1.16 -6.93
N GLU A 70 4.27 -1.63 -6.93
CA GLU A 70 3.16 -0.91 -6.28
C GLU A 70 3.26 -0.99 -4.75
N GLY A 71 3.57 -2.18 -4.21
CA GLY A 71 3.63 -2.41 -2.77
C GLY A 71 4.71 -1.57 -2.07
N THR A 72 5.93 -1.56 -2.62
CA THR A 72 7.06 -0.85 -2.00
C THR A 72 7.06 0.65 -2.26
N PHE A 73 6.59 1.07 -3.42
CA PHE A 73 6.42 2.49 -3.75
C PHE A 73 5.44 3.21 -2.80
N THR A 74 4.47 2.47 -2.27
CA THR A 74 3.38 3.01 -1.45
C THR A 74 3.59 2.80 0.04
N PHE A 75 3.90 1.57 0.46
CA PHE A 75 3.86 1.14 1.86
C PHE A 75 5.14 0.43 2.34
N GLY A 76 6.17 0.34 1.49
CA GLY A 76 7.30 -0.55 1.73
C GLY A 76 8.68 0.07 1.65
N ASP A 77 9.67 -0.81 1.60
CA ASP A 77 11.07 -0.46 1.41
C ASP A 77 11.59 -1.13 0.14
N PHE A 78 12.00 -0.32 -0.84
CA PHE A 78 12.45 -0.85 -2.14
C PHE A 78 13.70 -1.74 -2.01
N ARG A 79 14.46 -1.64 -0.89
CA ARG A 79 15.63 -2.47 -0.62
C ARG A 79 15.25 -3.87 -0.16
N THR A 80 14.22 -3.99 0.68
CA THR A 80 13.73 -5.29 1.17
C THR A 80 12.72 -5.92 0.22
N ARG A 81 12.11 -5.11 -0.66
CA ARG A 81 11.03 -5.50 -1.56
C ARG A 81 9.78 -5.99 -0.83
N ASP A 82 9.58 -5.52 0.40
CA ASP A 82 8.46 -5.86 1.27
C ASP A 82 7.84 -4.59 1.88
N TYR A 83 6.67 -4.75 2.51
CA TYR A 83 6.07 -3.72 3.35
C TYR A 83 6.98 -3.33 4.51
N SER A 84 6.91 -2.07 4.91
CA SER A 84 7.70 -1.52 6.01
C SER A 84 6.76 -1.01 7.08
N ASP A 85 6.83 -1.59 8.27
CA ASP A 85 6.04 -1.14 9.42
C ASP A 85 6.32 0.35 9.73
N ASP A 86 7.59 0.78 9.63
CA ASP A 86 7.96 2.20 9.74
C ASP A 86 7.17 3.12 8.77
N VAL A 87 6.97 2.70 7.52
CA VAL A 87 6.24 3.49 6.52
C VAL A 87 4.75 3.55 6.88
N LEU A 88 4.18 2.43 7.28
CA LEU A 88 2.79 2.33 7.70
C LEU A 88 2.52 3.17 8.96
N ASP A 89 3.46 3.18 9.91
CA ASP A 89 3.39 3.99 11.13
C ASP A 89 3.50 5.48 10.83
N VAL A 90 4.44 5.89 9.98
CA VAL A 90 4.54 7.29 9.54
C VAL A 90 3.24 7.73 8.89
N LEU A 91 2.66 6.93 7.99
CA LEU A 91 1.38 7.23 7.37
C LEU A 91 0.20 7.17 8.36
N GLY A 92 0.36 6.52 9.52
CA GLY A 92 -0.68 6.37 10.53
C GLY A 92 -1.75 5.35 10.16
N VAL A 93 -1.37 4.31 9.39
CA VAL A 93 -2.27 3.30 8.81
C VAL A 93 -1.80 1.86 9.08
N ALA A 94 -0.93 1.65 10.06
CA ALA A 94 -0.44 0.32 10.44
C ALA A 94 -1.56 -0.66 10.84
N ASP A 95 -2.63 -0.17 11.46
CA ASP A 95 -3.85 -0.93 11.74
C ASP A 95 -4.54 -1.46 10.47
N LEU A 96 -4.32 -0.84 9.32
CA LEU A 96 -4.87 -1.25 8.03
C LEU A 96 -3.96 -2.23 7.26
N ARG A 97 -2.82 -2.65 7.83
CA ARG A 97 -1.88 -3.58 7.19
C ARG A 97 -2.54 -4.89 6.75
N HIS A 98 -3.55 -5.34 7.51
CA HIS A 98 -4.31 -6.56 7.19
C HIS A 98 -5.08 -6.50 5.86
N LEU A 99 -5.33 -5.29 5.32
CA LEU A 99 -5.95 -5.10 4.02
C LEU A 99 -4.97 -5.27 2.86
N LEU A 100 -3.66 -5.21 3.13
CA LEU A 100 -2.64 -5.26 2.08
C LEU A 100 -2.40 -6.72 1.64
N PRO A 101 -2.54 -7.04 0.34
CA PRO A 101 -2.25 -8.38 -0.14
C PRO A 101 -0.73 -8.67 -0.08
N PRO A 102 -0.31 -9.94 0.04
CA PRO A 102 1.11 -10.30 -0.03
C PRO A 102 1.81 -9.78 -1.30
N ILE A 103 3.07 -9.37 -1.15
CA ILE A 103 3.92 -8.97 -2.27
C ILE A 103 4.52 -10.22 -2.93
N VAL A 104 4.29 -10.36 -4.24
CA VAL A 104 4.66 -11.52 -5.06
C VAL A 104 5.46 -11.03 -6.27
N ASP A 105 6.68 -11.52 -6.44
CA ASP A 105 7.48 -11.21 -7.64
C ASP A 105 6.92 -11.91 -8.89
N GLY A 106 6.10 -11.17 -9.65
CA GLY A 106 5.47 -11.63 -10.90
C GLY A 106 6.46 -12.02 -12.00
N THR A 107 7.75 -11.68 -11.89
CA THR A 107 8.79 -12.15 -12.84
C THR A 107 9.25 -13.58 -12.55
N ARG A 108 8.94 -14.11 -11.37
CA ARG A 108 9.37 -15.45 -10.92
C ARG A 108 8.20 -16.42 -10.73
N GLN A 109 7.03 -15.90 -10.37
CA GLN A 109 5.87 -16.72 -10.03
C GLN A 109 4.58 -16.07 -10.55
N SER A 110 3.69 -16.91 -11.06
CA SER A 110 2.35 -16.52 -11.48
C SER A 110 1.38 -17.67 -11.22
N ALA A 111 0.19 -17.35 -10.73
CA ALA A 111 -0.91 -18.30 -10.57
C ALA A 111 -1.52 -18.70 -11.93
N ALA A 112 -2.12 -19.88 -11.97
CA ALA A 112 -2.91 -20.33 -13.10
C ALA A 112 -4.25 -19.57 -13.17
N LEU A 113 -4.89 -19.59 -14.34
CA LEU A 113 -6.24 -19.07 -14.48
C LEU A 113 -7.25 -20.01 -13.80
N SER A 114 -8.27 -19.42 -13.17
CA SER A 114 -9.38 -20.13 -12.51
C SER A 114 -10.43 -20.64 -13.49
#